data_AF-A0A433JPH9-F1
#
_entry.id   AF-A0A433JPH9-F1
#
_cell.length_a   1.000
_cell.length_b   1.000
_cell.length_c   1.000
_cell.angle_alpha   90.00
_cell.angle_beta   90.00
_cell.angle_gamma   90.00
#
_symmetry.space_group_name_H-M   'P 1'
#
loop_
_entity.id
_entity.type
_entity.pdbx_description
1 polymer ?
#
loop_
_entity_poly.entity_id
_entity_poly.type
_entity_poly.pdbx_seq_one_letter_code
_entity_poly.pdbx_strand_id
1 'polypeptide(L)' 'MRALRTLGTVLLAIGFTMLAVAVLIRDPTALDANIGAGALSLVGIPLGAVGLVLVVVTAVVLRVRRLG' A
#
# COMPACT_ATOMS: atom_id res chain seq x y z
N MET A 1 -1.94 8.81 -17.72
CA MET A 1 -2.99 8.19 -16.87
C MET A 1 -2.79 6.69 -16.65
N ARG A 2 -2.60 5.86 -17.69
CA ARG A 2 -2.39 4.40 -17.52
C ARG A 2 -1.19 4.06 -16.64
N ALA A 3 -0.02 4.64 -16.93
CA ALA A 3 1.20 4.43 -16.14
C ALA A 3 1.04 4.82 -14.66
N LEU A 4 0.37 5.94 -14.37
CA LEU A 4 0.14 6.40 -13.00
C LEU A 4 -0.81 5.46 -12.23
N ARG A 5 -1.84 4.94 -12.90
CA ARG A 5 -2.72 3.92 -12.33
C ARG A 5 -1.95 2.62 -12.04
N THR A 6 -1.12 2.16 -12.98
CA THR A 6 -0.29 0.96 -12.80
C THR A 6 0.68 1.13 -11.64
N LEU A 7 1.40 2.24 -11.57
CA LEU A 7 2.30 2.55 -10.45
C LEU A 7 1.55 2.58 -9.13
N GLY A 8 0.40 3.26 -9.07
CA GLY A 8 -0.45 3.28 -7.88
C GLY A 8 -0.89 1.89 -7.45
N THR A 9 -1.33 1.03 -8.38
CA THR A 9 -1.72 -0.35 -8.06
C THR A 9 -0.55 -1.22 -7.59
N VAL A 10 0.64 -1.04 -8.16
CA VAL A 10 1.84 -1.81 -7.77
C VAL A 10 2.28 -1.40 -6.36
N LEU A 11 2.38 -0.09 -6.08
CA LEU A 11 2.72 0.42 -4.75
C LEU A 11 1.69 -0.02 -3.70
N LEU A 12 0.41 0.02 -4.06
CA LEU A 12 -0.68 -0.45 -3.20
C LEU A 12 -0.54 -1.94 -2.90
N ALA A 13 -0.30 -2.76 -3.93
CA ALA A 13 -0.11 -4.20 -3.77
C ALA A 13 1.09 -4.52 -2.88
N ILE A 14 2.24 -3.87 -3.11
CA ILE A 14 3.44 -4.05 -2.29
C ILE A 14 3.16 -3.68 -0.83
N GLY A 15 2.54 -2.53 -0.58
CA GLY A 15 2.19 -2.09 0.76
C GLY A 15 1.26 -3.08 1.47
N PHE A 16 0.23 -3.56 0.77
CA PHE A 16 -0.68 -4.59 1.30
C PHE A 16 0.02 -5.90 1.59
N THR A 17 0.90 -6.37 0.71
CA THR A 17 1.67 -7.60 0.93
C THR A 17 2.56 -7.47 2.15
N MET A 18 3.28 -6.35 2.30
CA MET A 18 4.11 -6.10 3.48
C MET A 18 3.30 -6.11 4.78
N LEU A 19 2.12 -5.48 4.78
CA LEU A 19 1.22 -5.46 5.93
C LEU A 19 0.64 -6.85 6.23
N ALA A 20 0.26 -7.60 5.21
CA ALA A 20 -0.22 -8.97 5.37
C ALA A 20 0.87 -9.87 5.98
N VAL A 21 2.12 -9.76 5.50
CA VAL A 21 3.25 -10.50 6.09
C VAL A 21 3.51 -10.03 7.52
N ALA A 22 3.44 -8.72 7.80
CA ALA A 22 3.61 -8.20 9.16
C ALA A 22 2.59 -8.79 10.14
N VAL A 23 1.34 -8.96 9.72
CA VAL A 23 0.29 -9.62 10.52
C VAL A 23 0.61 -11.11 10.68
N LEU A 24 1.05 -11.78 9.63
CA LEU A 24 1.33 -13.22 9.64
C LEU A 24 2.49 -13.59 10.58
N ILE A 25 3.54 -12.78 10.62
CA ILE A 25 4.73 -13.06 11.43
C ILE A 25 4.66 -12.50 12.86
N ARG A 26 3.59 -11.77 13.20
CA ARG A 26 3.45 -11.17 14.54
C ARG A 26 3.14 -12.26 15.55
N ASP A 27 3.96 -12.35 16.61
CA ASP A 27 3.86 -13.36 17.65
C ASP A 27 3.94 -12.69 19.04
N PRO A 28 3.01 -12.98 19.98
CA PRO A 28 2.99 -12.33 21.29
C PRO A 28 4.21 -12.65 22.18
N THR A 29 4.95 -13.72 21.90
CA THR A 29 6.05 -14.23 22.72
C THR A 29 7.42 -14.08 22.08
N ALA A 30 7.50 -13.93 20.75
CA ALA A 30 8.76 -13.74 20.04
C ALA A 30 9.03 -12.25 19.72
N LEU A 31 9.90 -11.64 20.52
CA LEU A 31 10.31 -10.23 20.36
C LEU A 31 10.89 -9.93 18.97
N ASP A 32 11.75 -10.80 18.44
CA ASP A 32 12.40 -10.61 17.14
C ASP A 32 11.39 -10.60 15.98
N ALA A 33 10.36 -11.43 16.07
CA ALA A 33 9.28 -11.50 15.10
C ALA A 33 8.43 -10.21 15.10
N ASN A 34 8.20 -9.62 16.29
CA ASN A 34 7.51 -8.34 16.43
C ASN A 34 8.31 -7.16 15.89
N ILE A 35 9.64 -7.17 16.03
CA ILE A 35 10.52 -6.17 15.42
C ILE A 35 10.43 -6.27 13.89
N GLY A 36 10.49 -7.48 13.34
CA GLY A 36 10.29 -7.72 11.90
C GLY A 36 8.92 -7.22 11.42
N ALA A 37 7.84 -7.55 12.13
CA ALA A 37 6.50 -7.06 11.83
C ALA A 37 6.39 -5.53 11.92
N GLY A 38 7.07 -4.92 12.89
CA GLY A 38 7.17 -3.47 13.03
C GLY A 38 7.84 -2.82 11.83
N ALA A 39 8.99 -3.35 11.40
CA ALA A 39 9.72 -2.85 10.23
C ALA A 39 8.90 -2.97 8.93
N LEU A 40 8.25 -4.11 8.72
CA LEU A 40 7.33 -4.31 7.59
C LEU A 40 6.16 -3.34 7.62
N SER A 41 5.58 -3.07 8.79
CA SER A 41 4.48 -2.11 8.93
C SER A 41 4.95 -0.69 8.65
N LEU A 42 6.14 -0.31 9.13
CA LEU A 42 6.73 1.03 8.94
C LEU A 42 6.90 1.38 7.46
N VAL A 43 7.23 0.39 6.62
CA VAL A 43 7.42 0.58 5.17
C VAL A 43 6.13 0.31 4.39
N GLY A 44 5.35 -0.68 4.79
CA GLY A 44 4.11 -1.08 4.12
C GLY A 44 3.01 -0.03 4.18
N ILE A 45 2.85 0.66 5.32
CA ILE A 45 1.86 1.74 5.48
C ILE A 45 2.10 2.89 4.49
N PRO A 46 3.28 3.54 4.43
CA PRO A 46 3.48 4.65 3.50
C PRO A 46 3.39 4.22 2.04
N LEU A 47 3.92 3.04 1.67
CA LEU A 47 3.78 2.52 0.30
C LEU A 47 2.32 2.28 -0.09
N GLY A 48 1.55 1.64 0.79
CA GLY A 48 0.13 1.39 0.59
C GLY A 48 -0.68 2.67 0.48
N ALA A 49 -0.41 3.65 1.36
CA ALA A 49 -1.09 4.95 1.35
C ALA A 49 -0.80 5.72 0.06
N VAL A 50 0.46 5.81 -0.37
CA VAL A 50 0.83 6.49 -1.63
C VAL A 50 0.18 5.79 -2.82
N GLY A 51 0.22 4.46 -2.87
CA GLY A 51 -0.42 3.67 -3.92
C GLY A 51 -1.93 3.94 -4.00
N LEU A 52 -2.60 3.95 -2.85
CA LEU A 52 -4.04 4.24 -2.74
C LEU A 52 -4.37 5.64 -3.27
N VAL A 53 -3.63 6.65 -2.82
CA VAL A 53 -3.82 8.04 -3.26
C VAL A 53 -3.68 8.15 -4.78
N LEU A 54 -2.65 7.55 -5.37
CA LEU A 54 -2.45 7.58 -6.81
C LEU A 54 -3.60 6.93 -7.58
N VAL A 55 -4.12 5.79 -7.11
CA VAL A 55 -5.25 5.09 -7.73
C VAL A 55 -6.52 5.95 -7.65
N VAL A 56 -6.83 6.48 -6.47
CA VAL A 56 -8.03 7.30 -6.23
C VAL A 56 -7.98 8.59 -7.04
N VAL A 57 -6.88 9.34 -6.98
CA VAL A 57 -6.72 10.59 -7.74
C VAL A 57 -6.84 10.33 -9.23
N THR A 58 -6.17 9.29 -9.75
CA THR A 58 -6.26 8.95 -11.17
C THR A 58 -7.70 8.63 -11.59
N ALA A 59 -8.44 7.90 -10.76
CA ALA A 59 -9.84 7.56 -11.01
C ALA A 59 -10.75 8.80 -11.00
N VAL A 60 -10.57 9.69 -10.02
CA VAL A 60 -11.35 10.94 -9.90
C VAL A 60 -11.09 11.85 -11.10
N VAL A 61 -9.82 12.10 -11.45
CA VAL A 61 -9.47 12.98 -12.57
C VAL A 61 -10.00 12.41 -13.90
N LEU A 62 -9.92 11.09 -14.11
CA LEU A 62 -10.50 10.46 -15.30
C LEU A 62 -12.02 10.62 -15.36
N ARG A 63 -12.72 10.58 -14.23
CA ARG A 63 -14.17 10.78 -14.18
C ARG A 63 -14.55 12.23 -14.47
N VAL A 64 -13.85 13.20 -13.88
CA VAL A 64 -14.10 14.63 -14.14
C VAL A 64 -13.92 14.96 -15.62
N ARG A 65 -12.84 14.45 -16.25
CA ARG A 65 -12.58 14.67 -17.68
C ARG A 65 -13.58 14.00 -18.64
N ARG A 66 -14.43 13.09 -18.16
CA ARG A 66 -15.49 12.46 -18.97
C ARG A 66 -16.84 13.15 -18.84
N LEU A 67 -17.00 14.01 -17.84
CA LEU A 67 -18.26 14.71 -17.53
C LEU A 67 -18.27 16.17 -17.99
N GLY A 68 -17.10 16.76 -18.25
CA GLY A 68 -16.95 18.05 -18.93
C GLY A 68 -16.54 17.87 -20.37
#